data_AF-A0A2I9CSN5-F1
#
_entry.id   AF-A0A2I9CSN5-F1
#
_cell.length_a   1.000
_cell.length_b   1.000
_cell.length_c   1.000
_cell.angle_alpha   90.00
_cell.angle_beta   90.00
_cell.angle_gamma   90.00
#
_symmetry.space_group_name_H-M   'P 1'
#
loop_
_entity.id
_entity.type
_entity.pdbx_description
1 polymer ?
#
loop_
_entity_poly.entity_id
_entity_poly.type
_entity_poly.pdbx_seq_one_letter_code
_entity_poly.pdbx_strand_id
1 'polypeptide(L)'
;MVTLCTQGRVQEALTQYFEQRKKPGSEITLVEVGSREAYLAVTIQGMTCAFVVPLSPLDPGLCYGQDLLLMGPVSETRNPEPCQVSANFLKCLSPAPLFLKGDEGRWRRRAEHFVHRAWQSEQGEVLLGTYADARGTISYNEPAKKAFEQDARRYLKRLAKHLGRPALSGRKAVSYNPSGIACSGEAMLHLEMDTHTLLFVEVDAGGLCAPWQRTSPSGVAIMWRFEGQGEALRHEQRFFYPNQWVRWDTSARDFAALIEEGWVRLTQPTASEAGPGPV
;
A
#
# COMPACT_ATOMS: atom_id res chain seq x y z
N MET A 1 16.66 17.77 -20.67
CA MET A 1 15.60 18.30 -19.79
C MET A 1 14.69 19.13 -20.66
N VAL A 2 13.37 18.89 -20.63
CA VAL A 2 12.40 19.53 -21.53
C VAL A 2 11.16 19.93 -20.73
N THR A 3 10.59 21.09 -21.01
CA THR A 3 9.33 21.54 -20.41
C THR A 3 8.17 21.35 -21.38
N LEU A 4 7.00 21.02 -20.85
CA LEU A 4 5.75 20.87 -21.59
C LEU A 4 4.66 21.75 -21.00
N CYS A 5 3.77 22.21 -21.87
CA CYS A 5 2.46 22.75 -21.52
C CYS A 5 1.45 21.61 -21.72
N THR A 6 0.88 21.11 -20.63
CA THR A 6 -0.09 20.01 -20.69
C THR A 6 -1.54 20.48 -20.66
N GLN A 7 -1.80 21.69 -20.18
CA GLN A 7 -3.16 22.22 -19.98
C GLN A 7 -4.04 21.27 -19.14
N GLY A 8 -3.42 20.56 -18.19
CA GLY A 8 -4.06 19.52 -17.38
C GLY A 8 -4.24 18.17 -18.09
N ARG A 9 -3.84 18.03 -19.35
CA ARG A 9 -3.91 16.79 -20.14
C ARG A 9 -2.54 16.15 -20.34
N VAL A 10 -1.93 15.74 -19.22
CA VAL A 10 -0.55 15.23 -19.19
C VAL A 10 -0.36 14.04 -20.16
N GLN A 11 -1.26 13.06 -20.16
CA GLN A 11 -1.12 11.87 -21.01
C GLN A 11 -1.15 12.19 -22.51
N GLU A 12 -2.06 13.06 -22.95
CA GLU A 12 -2.15 13.50 -24.35
C GLU A 12 -0.88 14.26 -24.76
N ALA A 13 -0.43 15.20 -23.92
CA ALA A 13 0.76 16.00 -24.19
C ALA A 13 2.03 15.13 -24.27
N LEU A 14 2.19 14.17 -23.36
CA LEU A 14 3.31 13.23 -23.38
C LEU A 14 3.29 12.34 -24.64
N THR A 15 2.11 11.82 -24.99
CA THR A 15 1.93 10.97 -26.17
C THR A 15 2.35 11.74 -27.43
N GLN A 16 1.83 12.96 -27.62
CA GLN A 16 2.20 13.81 -28.75
C GLN A 16 3.70 14.16 -28.76
N TYR A 17 4.25 14.52 -27.59
CA TYR A 17 5.65 14.87 -27.44
C TYR A 17 6.59 13.76 -27.88
N PHE A 18 6.33 12.52 -27.42
CA PHE A 18 7.17 11.38 -27.75
C PHE A 18 6.91 10.86 -29.16
N GLU A 19 5.68 10.91 -29.67
CA GLU A 19 5.38 10.56 -31.07
C GLU A 19 6.17 11.42 -32.06
N GLN A 20 6.31 12.73 -31.81
CA GLN A 20 7.10 13.64 -32.63
C GLN A 20 8.62 13.38 -32.56
N ARG A 21 9.10 12.67 -31.53
CA ARG A 21 10.53 12.51 -31.22
C ARG A 21 10.98 11.05 -31.22
N LYS A 22 10.10 10.12 -31.55
CA LYS A 22 10.43 8.71 -31.61
C LYS A 22 11.44 8.46 -32.73
N LYS A 23 12.31 7.47 -32.54
CA LYS A 23 13.26 7.08 -33.59
C LYS A 23 12.50 6.51 -34.79
N PRO A 24 12.97 6.71 -36.03
CA PRO A 24 12.40 6.03 -37.18
C PRO A 24 12.32 4.51 -36.94
N GLY A 25 11.17 3.90 -37.25
CA GLY A 25 10.93 2.48 -37.02
C GLY A 25 10.64 2.08 -35.56
N SER A 26 10.39 3.06 -34.68
CA SER A 26 9.83 2.80 -33.35
C SER A 26 8.37 3.24 -33.24
N GLU A 27 7.63 2.58 -32.36
CA GLU A 27 6.21 2.82 -32.11
C GLU A 27 5.95 2.91 -30.61
N ILE A 28 5.12 3.87 -30.18
CA ILE A 28 4.69 3.96 -28.79
C ILE A 28 3.35 3.23 -28.68
N THR A 29 3.39 2.04 -28.07
CA THR A 29 2.23 1.16 -27.94
C THR A 29 1.30 1.60 -26.81
N LEU A 30 1.86 2.16 -25.73
CA LEU A 30 1.10 2.64 -24.59
C LEU A 30 1.86 3.71 -23.81
N VAL A 31 1.13 4.68 -23.27
CA VAL A 31 1.60 5.67 -22.30
C VAL A 31 0.73 5.59 -21.05
N GLU A 32 1.33 5.29 -19.91
CA GLU A 32 0.69 5.34 -18.60
C GLU A 32 1.30 6.48 -17.77
N VAL A 33 0.47 7.26 -17.09
CA VAL A 33 0.92 8.44 -16.33
C VAL A 33 0.61 8.23 -14.85
N GLY A 34 1.67 8.18 -14.05
CA GLY A 34 1.62 8.29 -12.60
C GLY A 34 1.78 9.73 -12.13
N SER A 35 1.89 9.92 -10.82
CA SER A 35 2.02 11.26 -10.22
C SER A 35 3.38 11.90 -10.42
N ARG A 36 4.45 11.09 -10.47
CA ARG A 36 5.86 11.54 -10.59
C ARG A 36 6.59 10.89 -11.75
N GLU A 37 5.96 9.96 -12.45
CA GLU A 37 6.56 9.23 -13.56
C GLU A 37 5.51 8.98 -14.65
N ALA A 38 5.97 8.90 -15.90
CA ALA A 38 5.23 8.26 -16.97
C ALA A 38 5.97 7.00 -17.43
N TYR A 39 5.22 6.01 -17.86
CA TYR A 39 5.71 4.75 -18.37
C TYR A 39 5.35 4.64 -19.84
N LEU A 40 6.33 4.37 -20.68
CA LEU A 40 6.17 4.21 -22.12
C LEU A 40 6.46 2.75 -22.48
N ALA A 41 5.52 2.10 -23.16
CA ALA A 41 5.77 0.84 -23.86
C ALA A 41 6.17 1.17 -25.30
N VAL A 42 7.43 0.94 -25.65
CA VAL A 42 7.98 1.33 -26.95
C VAL A 42 8.43 0.10 -27.70
N THR A 43 7.88 -0.09 -28.90
CA THR A 43 8.23 -1.16 -29.82
C THR A 43 9.37 -0.71 -30.72
N ILE A 44 10.48 -1.46 -30.70
CA ILE A 44 11.67 -1.23 -31.53
C ILE A 44 12.04 -2.59 -32.13
N GLN A 45 12.11 -2.67 -33.47
CA GLN A 45 12.46 -3.92 -34.18
C GLN A 45 11.59 -5.13 -33.77
N GLY A 46 10.29 -4.91 -33.55
CA GLY A 46 9.34 -5.96 -33.16
C GLY A 46 9.37 -6.35 -31.68
N MET A 47 10.19 -5.70 -30.85
CA MET A 47 10.25 -5.91 -29.41
C MET A 47 9.75 -4.69 -28.66
N THR A 48 8.77 -4.88 -27.77
CA THR A 48 8.19 -3.84 -26.92
C THR A 48 8.85 -3.85 -25.54
N CYS A 49 9.50 -2.75 -25.20
CA CYS A 49 10.23 -2.55 -23.95
C CYS A 49 9.68 -1.34 -23.18
N ALA A 50 9.84 -1.37 -21.86
CA ALA A 50 9.42 -0.25 -21.02
C ALA A 50 10.51 0.84 -20.89
N PHE A 51 10.06 2.09 -20.89
CA PHE A 51 10.86 3.26 -20.53
C PHE A 51 10.14 4.04 -19.43
N VAL A 52 10.88 4.44 -18.40
CA VAL A 52 10.38 5.27 -17.30
C VAL A 52 10.83 6.71 -17.53
N VAL A 53 9.88 7.65 -17.48
CA VAL A 53 10.09 9.09 -17.67
C VAL A 53 9.76 9.79 -16.36
N PRO A 54 10.75 10.24 -15.59
CA PRO A 54 10.50 11.06 -14.41
C PRO A 54 9.86 12.39 -14.81
N LEU A 55 8.82 12.75 -14.05
CA LEU A 55 8.01 13.95 -14.20
C LEU A 55 8.23 14.86 -12.99
N SER A 56 8.34 16.16 -13.21
CA SER A 56 8.32 17.14 -12.12
C SER A 56 7.35 18.26 -12.46
N PRO A 57 6.32 18.51 -11.64
CA PRO A 57 5.43 19.65 -11.85
C PRO A 57 6.21 20.95 -11.71
N LEU A 58 5.88 21.92 -12.54
CA LEU A 58 6.44 23.27 -12.48
C LEU A 58 5.46 24.21 -11.78
N ASP A 59 5.98 25.21 -11.07
CA ASP A 59 5.15 26.24 -10.44
C ASP A 59 4.49 27.09 -11.55
N PRO A 60 3.14 27.09 -11.64
CA PRO A 60 2.41 27.83 -12.67
C PRO A 60 2.71 29.33 -12.68
N GLY A 61 3.12 29.91 -11.53
CA GLY A 61 3.44 31.33 -11.42
C GLY A 61 4.76 31.75 -12.06
N LEU A 62 5.65 30.79 -12.35
CA LEU A 62 7.02 31.06 -12.81
C LEU A 62 7.30 30.58 -14.25
N CYS A 63 6.43 29.73 -14.81
CA CYS A 63 6.69 29.05 -16.07
C CYS A 63 5.60 29.38 -17.09
N TYR A 64 5.85 30.36 -17.97
CA TYR A 64 5.00 30.88 -19.06
C TYR A 64 4.15 29.81 -19.79
N GLY A 65 3.03 29.40 -19.18
CA GLY A 65 2.14 28.34 -19.67
C GLY A 65 2.67 26.91 -19.59
N GLN A 66 3.88 26.68 -19.08
CA GLN A 66 4.46 25.33 -18.93
C GLN A 66 4.21 24.82 -17.52
N ASP A 67 3.73 23.59 -17.39
CA ASP A 67 3.29 23.00 -16.12
C ASP A 67 4.02 21.70 -15.79
N LEU A 68 4.84 21.18 -16.72
CA LEU A 68 5.52 19.90 -16.54
C LEU A 68 6.96 19.92 -17.05
N LEU A 69 7.87 19.40 -16.22
CA LEU A 69 9.25 19.12 -16.58
C LEU A 69 9.46 17.62 -16.83
N LEU A 70 10.11 17.30 -17.94
CA LEU A 70 10.51 15.95 -18.33
C LEU A 70 12.02 15.74 -18.19
N MET A 71 12.36 14.66 -17.50
CA MET A 71 13.69 14.07 -17.55
C MET A 71 13.81 13.06 -18.71
N GLY A 72 15.03 12.69 -19.07
CA GLY A 72 15.25 11.73 -20.15
C GLY A 72 14.66 10.35 -19.82
N PRO A 73 14.04 9.65 -20.79
CA PRO A 73 13.51 8.31 -20.57
C PRO A 73 14.64 7.33 -20.18
N VAL A 74 14.38 6.50 -19.19
CA VAL A 74 15.29 5.45 -18.71
C VAL A 74 14.70 4.09 -19.05
N SER A 75 15.41 3.30 -19.85
CA SER A 75 14.99 1.93 -20.19
C SER A 75 14.92 1.04 -18.96
N GLU A 76 13.97 0.12 -18.92
CA GLU A 76 13.87 -0.95 -17.92
C GLU A 76 15.17 -1.76 -17.73
N THR A 77 16.01 -1.85 -18.77
CA THR A 77 17.33 -2.51 -18.72
C THR A 77 18.31 -1.83 -17.78
N ARG A 78 18.14 -0.52 -17.53
CA ARG A 78 18.90 0.25 -16.54
C ARG A 78 18.33 0.12 -15.13
N ASN A 79 17.28 -0.69 -14.96
CA ASN A 79 16.60 -0.97 -13.70
C ASN A 79 16.21 0.31 -12.91
N PRO A 80 15.44 1.24 -13.52
CA PRO A 80 14.99 2.46 -12.84
C PRO A 80 14.21 2.10 -11.57
N GLU A 81 14.28 2.92 -10.52
CA GLU A 81 13.63 2.61 -9.24
C GLU A 81 12.09 2.56 -9.33
N PRO A 82 11.39 3.50 -10.00
CA PRO A 82 9.93 3.47 -10.13
C PRO A 82 9.44 2.30 -10.98
N CYS A 83 8.42 1.58 -10.51
CA CYS A 83 7.87 0.37 -11.16
C CYS A 83 6.35 0.22 -10.94
N GLN A 84 5.65 1.30 -10.62
CA GLN A 84 4.22 1.29 -10.33
C GLN A 84 3.42 1.41 -11.63
N VAL A 85 3.25 0.28 -12.33
CA VAL A 85 2.54 0.19 -13.62
C VAL A 85 1.29 -0.67 -13.49
N SER A 86 0.35 -0.52 -14.42
CA SER A 86 -0.83 -1.37 -14.51
C SER A 86 -0.53 -2.76 -15.09
N ALA A 87 -1.44 -3.71 -14.83
CA ALA A 87 -1.42 -5.03 -15.47
C ALA A 87 -1.51 -4.94 -17.00
N ASN A 88 -2.23 -3.96 -17.52
CA ASN A 88 -2.37 -3.75 -18.96
C ASN A 88 -1.06 -3.27 -19.58
N PHE A 89 -0.33 -2.41 -18.88
CA PHE A 89 1.00 -1.98 -19.32
C PHE A 89 1.97 -3.16 -19.43
N LEU A 90 2.01 -4.04 -18.43
CA LEU A 90 2.87 -5.23 -18.49
C LEU A 90 2.50 -6.17 -19.64
N LYS A 91 1.20 -6.32 -19.97
CA LYS A 91 0.75 -7.12 -21.11
C LYS A 91 1.20 -6.58 -22.46
N CYS A 92 1.46 -5.28 -22.57
CA CYS A 92 1.98 -4.67 -23.79
C CYS A 92 3.46 -4.98 -24.02
N LEU A 93 4.21 -5.40 -22.99
CA LEU A 93 5.63 -5.65 -23.12
C LEU A 93 5.89 -7.03 -23.75
N SER A 94 6.84 -7.11 -24.69
CA SER A 94 7.28 -8.39 -25.23
C SER A 94 7.86 -9.26 -24.11
N PRO A 95 7.71 -10.60 -24.16
CA PRO A 95 8.30 -11.48 -23.17
C PRO A 95 9.77 -11.16 -22.93
N ALA A 96 10.19 -11.17 -21.66
CA ALA A 96 11.60 -10.98 -21.33
C ALA A 96 12.42 -12.03 -22.09
N PRO A 97 13.47 -11.64 -22.84
CA PRO A 97 14.35 -12.60 -23.49
C PRO A 97 14.82 -13.65 -22.47
N LEU A 98 14.74 -14.94 -22.82
CA LEU A 98 15.18 -16.05 -21.96
C LEU A 98 16.66 -15.94 -21.52
N PHE A 99 17.41 -15.04 -22.15
CA PHE A 99 18.84 -14.82 -21.95
C PHE A 99 19.20 -13.56 -21.16
N LEU A 100 18.22 -12.83 -20.60
CA LEU A 100 18.53 -11.70 -19.71
C LEU A 100 19.41 -12.21 -18.55
N LYS A 101 20.68 -11.82 -18.53
CA LYS A 101 21.65 -12.17 -17.48
C LYS A 101 21.90 -10.94 -16.61
N GLY A 102 21.86 -11.09 -15.29
CA GLY A 102 22.21 -10.02 -14.35
C GLY A 102 21.03 -9.12 -13.93
N ASP A 103 21.19 -7.80 -14.06
CA ASP A 103 20.20 -6.81 -13.60
C ASP A 103 19.05 -6.57 -14.60
N GLU A 104 19.20 -7.11 -15.81
CA GLU A 104 18.17 -7.06 -16.84
C GLU A 104 16.93 -7.87 -16.41
N GLY A 105 15.75 -7.23 -16.44
CA GLY A 105 14.49 -7.83 -16.00
C GLY A 105 14.16 -7.69 -14.51
N ARG A 106 15.07 -7.16 -13.67
CA ARG A 106 14.75 -6.84 -12.25
C ARG A 106 13.62 -5.84 -12.13
N TRP A 107 13.58 -4.84 -13.02
CA TRP A 107 12.50 -3.86 -13.07
C TRP A 107 11.15 -4.54 -13.31
N ARG A 108 11.07 -5.43 -14.31
CA ARG A 108 9.84 -6.18 -14.64
C ARG A 108 9.35 -7.02 -13.48
N ARG A 109 10.24 -7.75 -12.80
CA ARG A 109 9.86 -8.53 -11.61
C ARG A 109 9.27 -7.63 -10.50
N ARG A 110 9.84 -6.45 -10.28
CA ARG A 110 9.28 -5.48 -9.31
C ARG A 110 7.92 -4.95 -9.76
N ALA A 111 7.76 -4.65 -11.04
CA ALA A 111 6.50 -4.23 -11.62
C ALA A 111 5.42 -5.34 -11.53
N GLU A 112 5.76 -6.59 -11.82
CA GLU A 112 4.88 -7.76 -11.67
C GLU A 112 4.45 -7.95 -10.21
N HIS A 113 5.39 -7.85 -9.26
CA HIS A 113 5.08 -7.89 -7.83
C HIS A 113 4.17 -6.73 -7.41
N PHE A 114 4.37 -5.54 -7.95
CA PHE A 114 3.50 -4.40 -7.69
C PHE A 114 2.07 -4.66 -8.20
N VAL A 115 1.92 -5.11 -9.45
CA VAL A 115 0.62 -5.44 -10.04
C VAL A 115 -0.10 -6.52 -9.23
N HIS A 116 0.61 -7.58 -8.85
CA HIS A 116 0.05 -8.64 -8.01
C HIS A 116 -0.43 -8.10 -6.66
N ARG A 117 0.36 -7.24 -6.00
CA ARG A 117 -0.01 -6.61 -4.72
C ARG A 117 -1.21 -5.68 -4.88
N ALA A 118 -1.25 -4.87 -5.94
CA ALA A 118 -2.36 -3.99 -6.23
C ALA A 118 -3.66 -4.79 -6.38
N TRP A 119 -3.63 -5.89 -7.13
CA TRP A 119 -4.77 -6.80 -7.25
C TRP A 119 -5.18 -7.40 -5.90
N GLN A 120 -4.24 -7.85 -5.07
CA GLN A 120 -4.56 -8.35 -3.73
C GLN A 120 -5.17 -7.26 -2.82
N SER A 121 -4.74 -6.01 -2.95
CA SER A 121 -5.29 -4.86 -2.23
C SER A 121 -6.71 -4.50 -2.67
N GLU A 122 -7.03 -4.60 -3.96
CA GLU A 122 -8.40 -4.47 -4.45
C GLU A 122 -9.34 -5.50 -3.83
N GLN A 123 -8.83 -6.72 -3.55
CA GLN A 123 -9.56 -7.76 -2.82
C GLN A 123 -9.56 -7.56 -1.30
N GLY A 124 -8.81 -6.58 -0.79
CA GLY A 124 -8.59 -6.34 0.63
C GLY A 124 -7.73 -7.40 1.32
N GLU A 125 -7.01 -8.25 0.57
CA GLU A 125 -6.14 -9.26 1.18
C GLU A 125 -4.85 -8.66 1.72
N VAL A 126 -4.36 -7.55 1.17
CA VAL A 126 -3.18 -6.83 1.67
C VAL A 126 -3.41 -5.33 1.59
N LEU A 127 -2.65 -4.54 2.33
CA LEU A 127 -2.64 -3.08 2.10
C LEU A 127 -1.80 -2.75 0.86
N LEU A 128 -2.28 -1.82 0.05
CA LEU A 128 -1.52 -1.29 -1.08
C LEU A 128 -0.27 -0.60 -0.58
N GLY A 129 -0.32 0.19 0.50
CA GLY A 129 0.87 0.75 1.15
C GLY A 129 1.75 1.66 0.27
N THR A 130 1.24 2.11 -0.88
CA THR A 130 1.86 3.11 -1.78
C THR A 130 0.84 4.19 -2.10
N TYR A 131 0.94 5.30 -1.39
CA TYR A 131 0.14 6.50 -1.52
C TYR A 131 1.08 7.70 -1.72
N ALA A 132 0.59 8.72 -2.40
CA ALA A 132 1.37 9.95 -2.58
C ALA A 132 1.68 10.60 -1.21
N ASP A 133 2.88 11.18 -1.10
CA ASP A 133 3.31 12.06 -0.01
C ASP A 133 3.24 11.45 1.40
N ALA A 134 3.80 10.26 1.53
CA ALA A 134 3.61 9.42 2.70
C ALA A 134 4.75 9.44 3.74
N ARG A 135 5.66 10.41 3.64
CA ARG A 135 6.69 10.70 4.65
C ARG A 135 6.16 11.67 5.74
N GLY A 136 4.88 11.56 6.09
CA GLY A 136 4.22 12.40 7.10
C GLY A 136 3.25 13.48 6.55
N THR A 137 2.86 13.41 5.27
CA THR A 137 2.03 14.45 4.63
C THR A 137 0.75 13.94 3.93
N ILE A 138 0.38 12.65 4.07
CA ILE A 138 -0.89 12.13 3.51
C ILE A 138 -2.08 12.95 4.03
N SER A 139 -2.00 13.45 5.28
CA SER A 139 -3.00 14.34 5.88
C SER A 139 -3.30 15.59 5.06
N TYR A 140 -2.34 16.09 4.28
CA TYR A 140 -2.49 17.28 3.43
C TYR A 140 -2.77 16.93 1.95
N ASN A 141 -2.77 15.65 1.60
CA ASN A 141 -3.05 15.16 0.25
C ASN A 141 -4.41 14.42 0.26
N GLU A 142 -5.50 15.16 0.05
CA GLU A 142 -6.87 14.63 0.06
C GLU A 142 -7.09 13.41 -0.85
N PRO A 143 -6.57 13.37 -2.10
CA PRO A 143 -6.60 12.15 -2.91
C PRO A 143 -5.91 10.96 -2.25
N ALA A 144 -4.71 11.14 -1.68
CA ALA A 144 -3.97 10.07 -0.99
C ALA A 144 -4.71 9.60 0.26
N LYS A 145 -5.30 10.53 1.03
CA LYS A 145 -6.11 10.24 2.21
C LYS A 145 -7.31 9.36 1.86
N LYS A 146 -8.04 9.70 0.81
CA LYS A 146 -9.19 8.91 0.33
C LYS A 146 -8.77 7.53 -0.16
N ALA A 147 -7.65 7.43 -0.89
CA ALA A 147 -7.12 6.16 -1.35
C ALA A 147 -6.73 5.24 -0.17
N PHE A 148 -6.04 5.80 0.83
CA PHE A 148 -5.70 5.11 2.06
C PHE A 148 -6.95 4.64 2.81
N GLU A 149 -7.93 5.52 3.04
CA GLU A 149 -9.18 5.17 3.73
C GLU A 149 -9.86 3.96 3.06
N GLN A 150 -10.01 4.00 1.73
CA GLN A 150 -10.66 2.93 0.98
C GLN A 150 -9.92 1.61 1.14
N ASP A 151 -8.59 1.65 1.01
CA ASP A 151 -7.76 0.46 1.12
C ASP A 151 -7.76 -0.13 2.54
N ALA A 152 -7.54 0.69 3.56
CA ALA A 152 -7.56 0.28 4.95
C ALA A 152 -8.92 -0.31 5.36
N ARG A 153 -10.03 0.30 4.91
CA ARG A 153 -11.37 -0.26 5.13
C ARG A 153 -11.58 -1.59 4.42
N ARG A 154 -11.11 -1.77 3.18
CA ARG A 154 -11.21 -3.06 2.48
C ARG A 154 -10.45 -4.13 3.24
N TYR A 155 -9.22 -3.83 3.63
CA TYR A 155 -8.37 -4.73 4.40
C TYR A 155 -9.01 -5.16 5.73
N LEU A 156 -9.47 -4.20 6.55
CA LEU A 156 -10.09 -4.51 7.84
C LEU A 156 -11.42 -5.26 7.69
N LYS A 157 -12.22 -4.98 6.66
CA LYS A 157 -13.43 -5.78 6.36
C LYS A 157 -13.07 -7.21 5.97
N ARG A 158 -11.98 -7.40 5.21
CA ARG A 158 -11.51 -8.73 4.83
C ARG A 158 -10.99 -9.50 6.05
N LEU A 159 -10.23 -8.84 6.92
CA LEU A 159 -9.79 -9.39 8.20
C LEU A 159 -10.97 -9.82 9.07
N ALA A 160 -11.96 -8.95 9.25
CA ALA A 160 -13.18 -9.27 10.00
C ALA A 160 -13.92 -10.48 9.43
N LYS A 161 -13.97 -10.61 8.09
CA LYS A 161 -14.56 -11.77 7.42
C LYS A 161 -13.79 -13.06 7.71
N HIS A 162 -12.46 -13.04 7.71
CA HIS A 162 -11.63 -14.22 8.03
C HIS A 162 -11.78 -14.64 9.50
N LEU A 163 -11.93 -13.69 10.42
CA LEU A 163 -12.15 -13.95 11.84
C LEU A 163 -13.55 -14.48 12.15
N GLY A 164 -14.56 -14.09 11.36
CA GLY A 164 -15.94 -14.58 11.53
C GLY A 164 -16.59 -14.17 12.86
N ARG A 165 -16.05 -13.17 13.54
CA ARG A 165 -16.53 -12.68 14.85
C ARG A 165 -17.57 -11.56 14.69
N PRO A 166 -18.51 -11.42 15.64
CA PRO A 166 -19.49 -10.34 15.59
C PRO A 166 -18.86 -8.98 15.93
N ALA A 167 -19.48 -7.92 15.41
CA ALA A 167 -19.18 -6.56 15.83
C ALA A 167 -19.78 -6.30 17.21
N LEU A 168 -19.21 -5.34 17.95
CA LEU A 168 -19.80 -4.87 19.20
C LEU A 168 -21.25 -4.40 18.96
N SER A 169 -22.17 -4.81 19.83
CA SER A 169 -23.58 -4.42 19.75
C SER A 169 -23.77 -2.90 19.54
N GLY A 170 -24.56 -2.54 18.53
CA GLY A 170 -24.84 -1.15 18.15
C GLY A 170 -23.70 -0.43 17.42
N ARG A 171 -22.59 -1.11 17.06
CA ARG A 171 -21.47 -0.52 16.32
C ARG A 171 -21.15 -1.27 15.04
N LYS A 172 -20.60 -0.56 14.06
CA LYS A 172 -19.98 -1.19 12.88
C LYS A 172 -18.66 -1.83 13.31
N ALA A 173 -18.36 -3.02 12.80
CA ALA A 173 -17.07 -3.68 13.02
C ALA A 173 -15.91 -2.76 12.62
N VAL A 174 -16.00 -2.14 11.44
CA VAL A 174 -14.98 -1.24 10.91
C VAL A 174 -15.47 0.21 10.97
N SER A 175 -14.69 1.07 11.61
CA SER A 175 -14.88 2.52 11.65
C SER A 175 -13.68 3.24 11.03
N TYR A 176 -13.86 4.52 10.76
CA TYR A 176 -12.78 5.40 10.29
C TYR A 176 -12.90 6.74 10.99
N ASN A 177 -11.80 7.21 11.56
CA ASN A 177 -11.69 8.51 12.19
C ASN A 177 -10.95 9.46 11.24
N PRO A 178 -11.65 10.39 10.56
CA PRO A 178 -11.02 11.33 9.64
C PRO A 178 -10.22 12.44 10.35
N SER A 179 -10.41 12.61 11.67
CA SER A 179 -9.86 13.67 12.51
C SER A 179 -8.76 13.19 13.47
N GLY A 180 -8.17 12.02 13.24
CA GLY A 180 -7.04 11.52 14.03
C GLY A 180 -5.95 12.59 14.17
N ILE A 181 -5.61 12.95 15.41
CA ILE A 181 -4.96 14.22 15.76
C ILE A 181 -3.49 14.32 15.26
N ALA A 182 -2.89 13.22 14.79
CA ALA A 182 -1.48 13.20 14.35
C ALA A 182 -1.20 12.49 13.00
N CYS A 183 -2.17 11.83 12.39
CA CYS A 183 -1.97 11.00 11.21
C CYS A 183 -3.17 11.17 10.27
N SER A 184 -2.94 11.09 8.96
CA SER A 184 -3.84 10.89 7.79
C SER A 184 -5.27 10.29 7.93
N GLY A 185 -5.75 9.94 9.13
CA GLY A 185 -6.97 9.21 9.42
C GLY A 185 -6.64 7.83 9.98
N GLU A 186 -7.48 7.30 10.86
CA GLU A 186 -7.29 5.99 11.49
C GLU A 186 -8.45 5.07 11.09
N ALA A 187 -8.15 3.95 10.44
CA ALA A 187 -9.14 2.90 10.22
C ALA A 187 -9.06 1.91 11.38
N MET A 188 -10.19 1.63 12.03
CA MET A 188 -10.24 0.77 13.20
C MET A 188 -11.20 -0.39 12.99
N LEU A 189 -10.85 -1.54 13.54
CA LEU A 189 -11.71 -2.72 13.64
C LEU A 189 -11.91 -3.06 15.12
N HIS A 190 -13.16 -3.24 15.51
CA HIS A 190 -13.56 -3.75 16.82
C HIS A 190 -14.46 -4.97 16.65
N LEU A 191 -14.06 -6.10 17.22
CA LEU A 191 -14.83 -7.34 17.23
C LEU A 191 -14.94 -7.90 18.64
N GLU A 192 -16.03 -8.60 18.94
CA GLU A 192 -16.18 -9.34 20.19
C GLU A 192 -15.44 -10.68 20.07
N MET A 193 -14.53 -10.97 21.01
CA MET A 193 -13.85 -12.26 21.11
C MET A 193 -14.63 -13.21 22.02
N ASP A 194 -15.09 -12.69 23.16
CA ASP A 194 -16.04 -13.30 24.09
C ASP A 194 -16.86 -12.22 24.81
N THR A 195 -17.54 -12.56 25.90
CA THR A 195 -18.39 -11.64 26.69
C THR A 195 -17.63 -10.55 27.44
N HIS A 196 -16.30 -10.64 27.52
CA HIS A 196 -15.46 -9.75 28.31
C HIS A 196 -14.26 -9.21 27.55
N THR A 197 -14.02 -9.67 26.33
CA THR A 197 -12.83 -9.38 25.53
C THR A 197 -13.20 -8.93 24.14
N LEU A 198 -12.58 -7.84 23.72
CA LEU A 198 -12.68 -7.26 22.39
C LEU A 198 -11.34 -7.37 21.69
N LEU A 199 -11.37 -7.58 20.39
CA LEU A 199 -10.22 -7.35 19.52
C LEU A 199 -10.27 -5.89 19.03
N PHE A 200 -9.15 -5.19 19.18
CA PHE A 200 -8.92 -3.89 18.56
C PHE A 200 -7.80 -4.00 17.52
N VAL A 201 -8.06 -3.53 16.31
CA VAL A 201 -7.04 -3.37 15.26
C VAL A 201 -7.12 -1.96 14.72
N GLU A 202 -5.97 -1.34 14.53
CA GLU A 202 -5.80 0.01 14.00
C GLU A 202 -4.86 -0.05 12.79
N VAL A 203 -5.26 0.64 11.72
CA VAL A 203 -4.43 0.90 10.55
C VAL A 203 -4.29 2.40 10.42
N ASP A 204 -3.06 2.88 10.49
CA ASP A 204 -2.70 4.28 10.36
C ASP A 204 -1.69 4.49 9.22
N ALA A 205 -1.62 5.72 8.70
CA ALA A 205 -0.56 6.16 7.81
C ALA A 205 0.12 7.41 8.38
N GLY A 206 0.75 7.25 9.54
CA GLY A 206 1.43 8.31 10.28
C GLY A 206 2.94 8.45 10.01
N GLY A 207 3.54 7.53 9.24
CA GLY A 207 5.00 7.47 9.14
C GLY A 207 5.68 6.94 10.41
N LEU A 208 4.91 6.34 11.33
CA LEU A 208 5.45 5.74 12.54
C LEU A 208 6.29 4.50 12.17
N CYS A 209 7.59 4.58 12.48
CA CYS A 209 8.48 3.43 12.47
C CYS A 209 8.24 2.60 13.74
N ALA A 210 7.60 1.44 13.61
CA ALA A 210 7.90 0.37 14.56
C ALA A 210 9.39 -0.01 14.36
N PRO A 211 10.25 -0.06 15.41
CA PRO A 211 11.71 -0.15 15.27
C PRO A 211 12.24 -1.39 14.52
N TRP A 212 11.37 -2.38 14.24
CA TRP A 212 11.68 -3.67 13.63
C TRP A 212 10.93 -3.94 12.32
N GLN A 213 10.07 -3.03 11.86
CA GLN A 213 9.31 -3.23 10.62
C GLN A 213 10.08 -2.69 9.42
N ARG A 214 10.08 -3.44 8.31
CA ARG A 214 10.40 -2.86 6.99
C ARG A 214 9.42 -1.71 6.77
N THR A 215 9.95 -0.49 6.69
CA THR A 215 9.14 0.73 6.53
C THR A 215 8.22 0.54 5.33
N SER A 216 6.91 0.66 5.55
CA SER A 216 5.97 0.78 4.43
C SER A 216 6.46 1.90 3.51
N PRO A 217 6.42 1.73 2.17
CA PRO A 217 6.74 2.81 1.25
C PRO A 217 5.97 4.09 1.56
N SER A 218 4.81 3.94 2.21
CA SER A 218 3.94 5.02 2.63
C SER A 218 3.72 5.17 4.13
N GLY A 219 4.63 4.67 4.96
CA GLY A 219 4.57 4.90 6.40
C GLY A 219 3.29 4.34 7.05
N VAL A 220 2.65 3.36 6.40
CA VAL A 220 1.50 2.64 6.93
C VAL A 220 1.93 1.68 8.01
N ALA A 221 1.21 1.68 9.12
CA ALA A 221 1.40 0.74 10.21
C ALA A 221 0.09 0.01 10.55
N ILE A 222 0.22 -1.19 11.10
CA ILE A 222 -0.89 -1.99 11.61
C ILE A 222 -0.56 -2.35 13.05
N MET A 223 -1.43 -1.91 13.96
CA MET A 223 -1.37 -2.22 15.38
C MET A 223 -2.60 -3.02 15.79
N TRP A 224 -2.46 -3.93 16.74
CA TRP A 224 -3.60 -4.63 17.32
C TRP A 224 -3.37 -5.04 18.78
N ARG A 225 -4.46 -5.31 19.49
CA ARG A 225 -4.45 -5.86 20.85
C ARG A 225 -5.81 -6.43 21.22
N PHE A 226 -5.85 -7.17 22.33
CA PHE A 226 -7.10 -7.49 23.02
C PHE A 226 -7.39 -6.44 24.10
N GLU A 227 -8.66 -6.13 24.31
CA GLU A 227 -9.13 -5.15 25.29
C GLU A 227 -10.29 -5.73 26.13
N GLY A 228 -10.35 -5.37 27.41
CA GLY A 228 -11.50 -5.70 28.25
C GLY A 228 -12.77 -4.94 27.90
N GLN A 229 -13.92 -5.58 28.07
CA GLN A 229 -15.23 -4.97 27.91
C GLN A 229 -15.67 -4.28 29.22
N GLY A 230 -15.42 -2.98 29.34
CA GLY A 230 -15.83 -2.12 30.48
C GLY A 230 -14.72 -1.15 30.92
N GLU A 231 -15.06 0.05 31.41
CA GLU A 231 -14.05 1.07 31.76
C GLU A 231 -13.05 0.63 32.85
N ALA A 232 -13.52 -0.09 33.88
CA ALA A 232 -12.68 -0.63 34.94
C ALA A 232 -11.70 -1.70 34.40
N LEU A 233 -12.19 -2.63 33.59
CA LEU A 233 -11.38 -3.69 32.98
C LEU A 233 -10.40 -3.16 31.93
N ARG A 234 -10.74 -2.08 31.20
CA ARG A 234 -9.84 -1.45 30.20
C ARG A 234 -8.57 -0.86 30.82
N HIS A 235 -8.65 -0.34 32.04
CA HIS A 235 -7.49 0.27 32.69
C HIS A 235 -6.56 -0.78 33.32
N GLU A 236 -7.15 -1.81 33.93
CA GLU A 236 -6.40 -2.93 34.53
C GLU A 236 -5.81 -3.87 33.45
N GLN A 237 -6.52 -4.13 32.34
CA GLN A 237 -6.07 -5.03 31.27
C GLN A 237 -5.15 -4.40 30.23
N ARG A 238 -5.01 -3.07 30.20
CA ARG A 238 -4.04 -2.37 29.32
C ARG A 238 -2.60 -2.84 29.55
N PHE A 239 -2.31 -3.39 30.73
CA PHE A 239 -1.02 -3.95 31.11
C PHE A 239 -0.86 -5.44 30.75
N PHE A 240 -1.94 -6.16 30.46
CA PHE A 240 -1.90 -7.59 30.11
C PHE A 240 -1.74 -7.84 28.61
N TYR A 241 -2.22 -6.93 27.75
CA TYR A 241 -2.12 -7.06 26.29
C TYR A 241 -1.48 -5.83 25.64
N PRO A 242 -0.14 -5.77 25.58
CA PRO A 242 0.55 -4.66 24.95
C PRO A 242 0.25 -4.62 23.45
N ASN A 243 0.28 -3.41 22.89
CA ASN A 243 0.16 -3.18 21.45
C ASN A 243 1.11 -4.11 20.68
N GLN A 244 0.54 -4.93 19.81
CA GLN A 244 1.25 -5.78 18.86
C GLN A 244 1.30 -5.09 17.51
N TRP A 245 2.40 -5.28 16.78
CA TRP A 245 2.62 -4.65 15.49
C TRP A 245 2.78 -5.71 14.41
N VAL A 246 2.05 -5.55 13.30
CA VAL A 246 2.08 -6.50 12.18
C VAL A 246 2.60 -5.79 10.94
N ARG A 247 3.39 -6.50 10.13
CA ARG A 247 3.94 -5.92 8.91
C ARG A 247 2.80 -5.51 7.99
N TRP A 248 2.93 -4.35 7.36
CA TRP A 248 1.91 -3.80 6.46
C TRP A 248 1.61 -4.71 5.25
N ASP A 249 2.57 -5.56 4.85
CA ASP A 249 2.44 -6.53 3.74
C ASP A 249 1.90 -7.90 4.17
N THR A 250 1.49 -8.05 5.44
CA THR A 250 0.85 -9.28 5.94
C THR A 250 -0.53 -9.40 5.32
N SER A 251 -0.90 -10.61 4.88
CA SER A 251 -2.25 -10.81 4.34
C SER A 251 -3.30 -10.79 5.45
N ALA A 252 -4.52 -10.37 5.13
CA ALA A 252 -5.65 -10.37 6.07
C ALA A 252 -5.91 -11.78 6.62
N ARG A 253 -5.65 -12.83 5.81
CA ARG A 253 -5.75 -14.23 6.22
C ARG A 253 -4.67 -14.60 7.25
N ASP A 254 -3.42 -14.31 6.95
CA ASP A 254 -2.30 -14.65 7.85
C ASP A 254 -2.41 -13.85 9.15
N PHE A 255 -2.89 -12.61 9.07
CA PHE A 255 -3.16 -11.80 10.24
C PHE A 255 -4.33 -12.36 11.08
N ALA A 256 -5.41 -12.84 10.45
CA ALA A 256 -6.46 -13.54 11.19
C ALA A 256 -5.93 -14.78 11.92
N ALA A 257 -5.07 -15.56 11.28
CA ALA A 257 -4.43 -16.73 11.90
C ALA A 257 -3.55 -16.34 13.11
N LEU A 258 -2.78 -15.25 13.00
CA LEU A 258 -1.99 -14.70 14.09
C LEU A 258 -2.86 -14.29 15.30
N ILE A 259 -4.01 -13.64 15.03
CA ILE A 259 -4.95 -13.22 16.07
C ILE A 259 -5.56 -14.44 16.77
N GLU A 260 -6.00 -15.45 16.01
CA GLU A 260 -6.58 -16.67 16.58
C GLU A 260 -5.54 -17.47 17.37
N GLU A 261 -4.30 -17.55 16.92
CA GLU A 261 -3.21 -18.13 17.70
C GLU A 261 -2.99 -17.37 19.01
N GLY A 262 -2.99 -16.04 18.96
CA GLY A 262 -2.93 -15.18 20.14
C GLY A 262 -4.09 -15.49 21.09
N TRP A 263 -5.31 -15.57 20.58
CA TRP A 263 -6.52 -15.85 21.37
C TRP A 263 -6.47 -17.22 22.06
N VAL A 264 -6.02 -18.26 21.35
CA VAL A 264 -5.86 -19.60 21.92
C VAL A 264 -4.86 -19.59 23.08
N ARG A 265 -3.72 -18.90 22.94
CA ARG A 265 -2.73 -18.80 24.03
C ARG A 265 -3.29 -18.09 25.27
N LEU A 266 -4.22 -17.17 25.09
CA LEU A 266 -4.84 -16.42 26.20
C LEU A 266 -5.93 -17.20 26.92
N THR A 267 -6.64 -18.06 26.21
CA THR A 267 -7.78 -18.83 26.74
C THR A 267 -7.40 -20.23 27.20
N GLN A 268 -6.17 -20.69 26.89
CA GLN A 268 -5.66 -21.93 27.45
C GLN A 268 -5.38 -21.76 28.95
N PRO A 269 -5.81 -22.72 29.80
CA PRO A 269 -5.42 -22.73 31.19
C PRO A 269 -3.89 -22.79 31.28
N THR A 270 -3.27 -21.84 31.98
CA THR A 270 -1.86 -21.99 32.36
C THR A 270 -1.74 -23.27 33.17
N ALA A 271 -1.03 -24.26 32.63
CA ALA A 271 -0.69 -25.49 33.34
C ALA A 271 0.29 -25.18 34.48
N SER A 272 -0.21 -24.57 35.55
CA SER A 272 0.53 -24.26 36.77
C SER A 272 -0.44 -24.09 37.95
N GLU A 273 -1.37 -25.02 38.12
CA GLU A 273 -1.99 -25.32 39.41
C GLU A 273 -2.09 -26.84 39.60
N ALA A 274 -1.03 -27.58 39.25
CA ALA A 274 -0.77 -28.84 39.93
C ALA A 274 -0.08 -28.49 41.26
N GLY A 275 -0.89 -28.14 42.25
CA GLY A 275 -0.42 -28.04 43.63
C GLY A 275 0.26 -29.36 44.04
N PRO A 276 1.24 -29.34 44.96
CA PRO A 276 1.86 -30.57 45.44
C PRO A 276 0.75 -31.45 46.03
N GLY A 277 0.57 -32.63 45.44
CA GLY A 277 -0.38 -33.62 45.96
C GLY A 277 -0.05 -33.94 47.43
N PRO A 278 -1.07 -34.21 48.26
CA PRO A 278 -0.84 -34.53 49.66
C PRO A 278 0.00 -35.81 49.77
N VAL A 279 1.05 -35.73 50.59
CA VAL A 279 1.88 -36.86 51.03
C VAL A 279 1.15 -37.61 52.13
#